data_AF-A0A0Q8NYA1-F1
#
_entry.id   AF-A0A0Q8NYA1-F1
#
_cell.length_a   1.000
_cell.length_b   1.000
_cell.length_c   1.000
_cell.angle_alpha   90.00
_cell.angle_beta   90.00
_cell.angle_gamma   90.00
#
_symmetry.space_group_name_H-M   'P 1'
#
loop_
_entity.id
_entity.type
_entity.pdbx_description
1 polymer ?
#
loop_
_entity_poly.entity_id
_entity_poly.type
_entity_poly.pdbx_seq_one_letter_code
_entity_poly.pdbx_strand_id
1 'polypeptide(L)'
;MLAVKVGEARKLIGETVVSAVRAGFTCEHEEMRYAERPAPPPAFQAGREKAGHDSSRVPALAAAEVESSITDSEPGMWFSYKVEYGHPPHIQLSVRSSWARQVAATGWAVLDGRAVLDVLEWDESVSPRRPARVRVALISADYDAEMHGWRAHADNRDLPVAWSPEGEPRLVMPWEEDQAGGSEAA
;
A
#
# COMPACT_ATOMS: atom_id res chain seq x y z
N MET A 1 -0.60 -17.95 20.01
CA MET A 1 -0.35 -18.10 18.56
C MET A 1 -0.85 -16.91 17.75
N LEU A 2 -2.10 -16.45 17.95
CA LEU A 2 -2.65 -15.29 17.23
C LEU A 2 -1.82 -14.00 17.35
N ALA A 3 -1.29 -13.66 18.53
CA ALA A 3 -0.45 -12.47 18.71
C ALA A 3 0.83 -12.49 17.87
N VAL A 4 1.46 -13.66 17.72
CA VAL A 4 2.63 -13.86 16.85
C VAL A 4 2.24 -13.64 15.38
N LYS A 5 1.10 -14.21 14.97
CA LYS A 5 0.57 -14.03 13.61
C LYS A 5 0.21 -12.58 13.29
N VAL A 6 -0.31 -11.84 14.26
CA VAL A 6 -0.54 -10.39 14.13
C VAL A 6 0.76 -9.63 13.96
N GLY A 7 1.80 -9.95 14.75
CA GLY A 7 3.13 -9.35 14.59
C GLY A 7 3.76 -9.64 13.23
N GLU A 8 3.69 -10.89 12.76
CA GLU A 8 4.14 -11.31 11.42
C GLU A 8 3.39 -10.58 10.31
N ALA A 9 2.06 -10.49 10.42
CA ALA A 9 1.22 -9.78 9.45
C ALA A 9 1.56 -8.29 9.37
N ARG A 10 1.75 -7.63 10.53
CA ARG A 10 2.17 -6.22 10.56
C ARG A 10 3.54 -6.01 9.92
N LYS A 11 4.49 -6.89 10.20
CA LYS A 11 5.83 -6.84 9.58
C LYS A 11 5.73 -6.97 8.05
N LEU A 12 4.97 -7.96 7.56
CA LEU A 12 4.77 -8.19 6.13
C LEU A 12 4.08 -7.00 5.45
N ILE A 13 3.08 -6.39 6.09
CA ILE A 13 2.43 -5.17 5.62
C ILE A 13 3.45 -4.03 5.53
N GLY A 14 4.28 -3.83 6.56
CA GLY A 14 5.31 -2.79 6.56
C GLY A 14 6.34 -2.97 5.43
N GLU A 15 6.82 -4.19 5.23
CA GLU A 15 7.72 -4.52 4.12
C GLU A 15 7.07 -4.25 2.75
N THR A 16 5.81 -4.63 2.60
CA THR A 16 5.03 -4.45 1.38
C THR A 16 4.79 -2.98 1.06
N VAL A 17 4.38 -2.18 2.05
CA VAL A 17 4.18 -0.73 1.87
C VAL A 17 5.50 -0.05 1.54
N VAL A 18 6.61 -0.34 2.23
CA VAL A 18 7.92 0.24 1.91
C VAL A 18 8.39 -0.15 0.51
N SER A 19 8.14 -1.40 0.09
CA SER A 19 8.44 -1.84 -1.27
C SER A 19 7.62 -1.07 -2.31
N ALA A 20 6.32 -0.85 -2.05
CA ALA A 20 5.45 -0.08 -2.94
C ALA A 20 5.88 1.40 -3.02
N VAL A 21 6.23 2.04 -1.91
CA VAL A 21 6.76 3.42 -1.90
C VAL A 21 8.05 3.49 -2.72
N ARG A 22 8.99 2.56 -2.52
CA ARG A 22 10.25 2.53 -3.27
C ARG A 22 10.00 2.37 -4.77
N ALA A 23 9.11 1.47 -5.15
CA ALA A 23 8.74 1.25 -6.54
C ALA A 23 8.14 2.52 -7.15
N GLY A 24 7.20 3.18 -6.45
CA GLY A 24 6.59 4.43 -6.90
C GLY A 24 7.60 5.57 -7.05
N PHE A 25 8.49 5.77 -6.07
CA PHE A 25 9.57 6.77 -6.20
C PHE A 25 10.50 6.49 -7.37
N THR A 26 10.82 5.21 -7.61
CA THR A 26 11.67 4.82 -8.74
C THR A 26 10.97 5.09 -10.06
N CYS A 27 9.69 4.74 -10.17
CA CYS A 27 8.86 5.01 -11.33
C CYS A 27 8.80 6.52 -11.63
N GLU A 28 8.43 7.34 -10.64
CA GLU A 28 8.37 8.80 -10.76
C GLU A 28 9.73 9.39 -11.17
N HIS A 29 10.83 8.93 -10.55
CA HIS A 29 12.18 9.40 -10.85
C HIS A 29 12.58 9.13 -12.31
N GLU A 30 12.23 7.95 -12.83
CA GLU A 30 12.49 7.53 -14.20
C GLU A 30 11.58 8.26 -15.20
N GLU A 31 10.27 8.30 -14.95
CA GLU A 31 9.28 8.94 -15.81
C GLU A 31 9.54 10.43 -15.97
N MET A 32 9.89 11.10 -14.88
CA MET A 32 10.22 12.54 -14.87
C MET A 32 11.67 12.83 -15.25
N ARG A 33 12.50 11.79 -15.45
CA ARG A 33 13.92 11.87 -15.79
C ARG A 33 14.72 12.76 -14.84
N TYR A 34 14.45 12.67 -13.54
CA TYR A 34 15.07 13.55 -12.55
C TYR A 34 16.59 13.39 -12.43
N ALA A 35 17.15 12.25 -12.87
CA ALA A 35 18.60 12.08 -12.98
C ALA A 35 19.26 13.11 -13.93
N GLU A 36 18.56 13.51 -15.00
CA GLU A 36 19.05 14.46 -15.99
C GLU A 36 18.54 15.87 -15.75
N ARG A 37 17.30 15.97 -15.25
CA ARG A 37 16.59 17.25 -15.04
C ARG A 37 15.93 17.24 -13.67
N PRO A 38 16.71 17.41 -12.58
CA PRO A 38 16.14 17.49 -11.25
C PRO A 38 15.08 18.59 -11.18
N ALA A 39 13.95 18.30 -10.55
CA ALA A 39 13.02 19.34 -10.15
C ALA A 39 13.74 20.33 -9.21
N PRO A 40 13.41 21.63 -9.27
CA PRO A 40 13.95 22.59 -8.32
C PRO A 40 13.65 22.14 -6.88
N PRO A 41 14.50 22.50 -5.91
CA PRO A 41 14.20 22.23 -4.52
C PRO A 41 12.89 22.93 -4.13
N PRO A 42 12.08 22.32 -3.24
CA PRO A 42 10.82 22.91 -2.80
C PRO A 42 11.01 24.32 -2.25
N ALA A 43 10.05 25.21 -2.53
CA ALA A 43 10.08 26.59 -2.09
C ALA A 43 10.06 26.70 -0.56
N PHE A 44 9.36 25.77 0.10
CA PHE A 44 9.41 25.56 1.53
C PHE A 44 10.08 24.21 1.82
N GLN A 45 11.12 24.20 2.64
CA GLN A 45 11.84 22.99 3.03
C GLN A 45 11.46 22.61 4.45
N ALA A 46 10.46 21.74 4.60
CA ALA A 46 10.07 21.21 5.90
C ALA A 46 11.13 20.20 6.42
N GLY A 47 11.19 19.99 7.73
CA GLY A 47 12.09 18.97 8.29
C GLY A 47 13.59 19.29 8.16
N ARG A 48 14.43 18.27 8.32
CA ARG A 48 15.91 18.40 8.35
C ARG A 48 16.62 17.45 7.39
N GLU A 49 15.92 16.42 6.89
CA GLU A 49 16.51 15.41 6.02
C GLU A 49 16.54 15.91 4.58
N LYS A 50 17.72 16.38 4.15
CA LYS A 50 17.89 16.98 2.82
C LYS A 50 17.62 15.99 1.69
N ALA A 51 17.81 14.69 1.91
CA ALA A 51 17.53 13.68 0.91
C ALA A 51 16.05 13.67 0.49
N GLY A 52 15.13 14.11 1.37
CA GLY A 52 13.71 14.23 1.03
C GLY A 52 13.43 15.31 -0.03
N HIS A 53 14.26 16.34 -0.12
CA HIS A 53 14.09 17.47 -1.05
C HIS A 53 14.96 17.36 -2.31
N ASP A 54 15.67 16.25 -2.49
CA ASP A 54 16.57 16.06 -3.62
C ASP A 54 15.94 15.13 -4.65
N SER A 55 15.27 15.71 -5.64
CA SER A 55 14.66 14.95 -6.74
C SER A 55 15.68 14.18 -7.59
N SER A 56 16.97 14.56 -7.58
CA SER A 56 17.97 13.94 -8.47
C SER A 56 18.22 12.46 -8.17
N ARG A 57 17.78 11.98 -7.01
CA ARG A 57 17.93 10.58 -6.56
C ARG A 57 16.70 10.12 -5.78
N VAL A 58 16.43 8.82 -5.86
CA VAL A 58 15.46 8.16 -4.97
C VAL A 58 16.09 8.00 -3.57
N PRO A 59 15.43 8.46 -2.49
CA PRO A 59 15.97 8.34 -1.14
C PRO A 59 15.92 6.89 -0.65
N ALA A 60 16.88 6.53 0.21
CA ALA A 60 16.82 5.26 0.92
C ALA A 60 15.66 5.29 1.95
N LEU A 61 14.90 4.21 2.01
CA LEU A 61 13.76 4.08 2.92
C LEU A 61 14.10 3.18 4.11
N ALA A 62 13.80 3.65 5.32
CA ALA A 62 13.83 2.83 6.53
C ALA A 62 12.70 1.79 6.54
N ALA A 63 12.83 0.78 7.40
CA ALA A 63 11.72 -0.13 7.68
C ALA A 63 10.55 0.63 8.32
N ALA A 64 9.32 0.28 7.95
CA ALA A 64 8.13 0.91 8.50
C ALA A 64 7.83 0.42 9.93
N GLU A 65 7.29 1.31 10.74
CA GLU A 65 6.68 1.01 12.02
C GLU A 65 5.18 0.82 11.82
N VAL A 66 4.65 -0.34 12.21
CA VAL A 66 3.24 -0.70 11.97
C VAL A 66 2.53 -0.95 13.27
N GLU A 67 1.51 -0.14 13.52
CA GLU A 67 0.61 -0.29 14.66
C GLU A 67 -0.79 -0.67 14.18
N SER A 68 -1.55 -1.35 15.05
CA SER A 68 -2.95 -1.64 14.76
C SER A 68 -3.81 -1.47 16.00
N SER A 69 -4.95 -0.80 15.85
CA SER A 69 -6.01 -0.71 16.86
C SER A 69 -7.28 -1.38 16.35
N ILE A 70 -8.13 -1.82 17.29
CA ILE A 70 -9.47 -2.30 16.96
C ILE A 70 -10.39 -1.09 16.79
N THR A 71 -11.23 -1.11 15.77
CA THR A 71 -12.26 -0.10 15.53
C THR A 71 -13.62 -0.74 15.28
N ASP A 72 -14.68 -0.07 15.74
CA ASP A 72 -16.07 -0.35 15.37
C ASP A 72 -16.52 0.47 14.16
N SER A 73 -15.69 1.44 13.74
CA SER A 73 -15.90 2.22 12.52
C SER A 73 -15.41 1.44 11.29
N GLU A 74 -15.45 2.12 10.15
CA GLU A 74 -14.93 1.61 8.90
C GLU A 74 -13.42 1.28 8.99
N PRO A 75 -12.98 0.04 8.69
CA PRO A 75 -11.57 -0.34 8.72
C PRO A 75 -10.74 0.41 7.68
N GLY A 76 -9.48 0.69 7.99
CA GLY A 76 -8.63 1.48 7.12
C GLY A 76 -7.16 1.47 7.55
N MET A 77 -6.32 1.94 6.63
CA MET A 77 -4.95 2.33 6.90
C MET A 77 -4.88 3.86 6.86
N TRP A 78 -4.21 4.44 7.84
CA TRP A 78 -3.68 5.79 7.72
C TRP A 78 -2.18 5.69 7.48
N PHE A 79 -1.74 6.32 6.39
CA PHE A 79 -0.34 6.42 6.01
C PHE A 79 -0.12 7.71 5.23
N SER A 80 0.72 8.57 5.79
CA SER A 80 1.30 9.72 5.09
C SER A 80 2.77 9.79 5.48
N TYR A 81 3.62 9.68 4.47
CA TYR A 81 5.06 9.64 4.65
C TYR A 81 5.72 10.74 3.85
N LYS A 82 6.63 11.44 4.51
CA LYS A 82 7.31 12.63 4.04
C LYS A 82 8.77 12.47 4.43
N VAL A 83 9.63 12.23 3.45
CA VAL A 83 11.00 11.79 3.68
C VAL A 83 11.80 12.85 4.44
N GLU A 84 11.46 14.12 4.26
CA GLU A 84 12.18 15.27 4.82
C GLU A 84 12.19 15.34 6.36
N TYR A 85 11.27 14.62 7.02
CA TYR A 85 11.25 14.52 8.48
C TYR A 85 12.26 13.50 9.04
N GLY A 86 12.82 12.62 8.21
CA GLY A 86 13.87 11.68 8.60
C GLY A 86 13.44 10.59 9.59
N HIS A 87 12.14 10.42 9.82
CA HIS A 87 11.58 9.36 10.66
C HIS A 87 11.24 8.12 9.83
N PRO A 88 11.19 6.92 10.45
CA PRO A 88 10.64 5.74 9.81
C PRO A 88 9.20 5.98 9.30
N PRO A 89 8.79 5.36 8.18
CA PRO A 89 7.39 5.43 7.74
C PRO A 89 6.49 4.80 8.82
N HIS A 90 5.51 5.56 9.32
CA HIS A 90 4.57 5.08 10.34
C HIS A 90 3.22 4.72 9.71
N ILE A 91 2.75 3.51 9.98
CA ILE A 91 1.52 2.95 9.43
C ILE A 91 0.57 2.65 10.59
N GLN A 92 -0.59 3.30 10.60
CA GLN A 92 -1.64 3.04 11.57
C GLN A 92 -2.78 2.26 10.93
N LEU A 93 -2.98 1.02 11.38
CA LEU A 93 -4.08 0.18 10.95
C LEU A 93 -5.26 0.32 11.92
N SER A 94 -6.44 0.63 11.42
CA SER A 94 -7.70 0.52 12.16
C SER A 94 -8.45 -0.69 11.61
N VAL A 95 -8.54 -1.77 12.39
CA VAL A 95 -9.05 -3.07 11.92
C VAL A 95 -10.22 -3.57 12.77
N ARG A 96 -11.05 -4.45 12.22
CA ARG A 96 -12.12 -5.11 13.01
C ARG A 96 -11.54 -6.10 14.01
N SER A 97 -12.30 -6.39 15.06
CA SER A 97 -11.95 -7.44 16.04
C SER A 97 -11.72 -8.82 15.41
N SER A 98 -12.32 -9.09 14.25
CA SER A 98 -12.15 -10.34 13.51
C SER A 98 -10.84 -10.42 12.70
N TRP A 99 -10.17 -9.29 12.44
CA TRP A 99 -9.02 -9.19 11.54
C TRP A 99 -7.88 -10.16 11.90
N ALA A 100 -7.55 -10.25 13.19
CA ALA A 100 -6.49 -11.14 13.66
C ALA A 100 -6.75 -12.61 13.27
N ARG A 101 -8.01 -13.04 13.28
CA ARG A 101 -8.40 -14.41 12.93
C ARG A 101 -8.63 -14.59 11.43
N GLN A 102 -9.22 -13.61 10.77
CA GLN A 102 -9.67 -13.71 9.37
C GLN A 102 -8.61 -13.32 8.36
N VAL A 103 -7.66 -12.48 8.74
CA VAL A 103 -6.60 -11.96 7.87
C VAL A 103 -5.23 -12.43 8.34
N ALA A 104 -4.84 -12.10 9.57
CA ALA A 104 -3.48 -12.38 10.04
C ALA A 104 -3.21 -13.89 10.21
N ALA A 105 -4.10 -14.60 10.92
CA ALA A 105 -3.90 -16.03 11.20
C ALA A 105 -3.98 -16.93 9.96
N THR A 106 -4.75 -16.51 8.96
CA THR A 106 -5.03 -17.23 7.70
C THR A 106 -4.05 -16.87 6.59
N GLY A 107 -3.15 -15.89 6.81
CA GLY A 107 -2.13 -15.51 5.84
C GLY A 107 -2.58 -14.52 4.77
N TRP A 108 -3.72 -13.86 4.93
CA TRP A 108 -4.24 -12.89 3.96
C TRP A 108 -3.74 -11.47 4.15
N ALA A 109 -2.76 -11.22 5.03
CA ALA A 109 -2.31 -9.86 5.37
C ALA A 109 -1.81 -9.05 4.17
N VAL A 110 -1.36 -9.73 3.11
CA VAL A 110 -0.98 -9.13 1.83
C VAL A 110 -1.57 -9.95 0.69
N LEU A 111 -2.11 -9.26 -0.31
CA LEU A 111 -2.61 -9.84 -1.56
C LEU A 111 -2.18 -8.94 -2.72
N ASP A 112 -1.58 -9.52 -3.78
CA ASP A 112 -1.02 -8.80 -4.93
C ASP A 112 -0.19 -7.56 -4.55
N GLY A 113 0.71 -7.75 -3.57
CA GLY A 113 1.59 -6.68 -3.10
C GLY A 113 0.87 -5.53 -2.40
N ARG A 114 -0.37 -5.74 -1.92
CA ARG A 114 -1.16 -4.74 -1.20
C ARG A 114 -1.57 -5.24 0.17
N ALA A 115 -1.52 -4.35 1.16
CA ALA A 115 -1.93 -4.68 2.52
C ALA A 115 -3.44 -4.87 2.60
N VAL A 116 -3.88 -5.99 3.16
CA VAL A 116 -5.31 -6.30 3.36
C VAL A 116 -5.75 -5.85 4.75
N LEU A 117 -6.74 -4.98 4.76
CA LEU A 117 -7.25 -4.29 5.94
C LEU A 117 -8.50 -4.95 6.51
N ASP A 118 -9.29 -5.60 5.67
CA ASP A 118 -10.43 -6.43 6.07
C ASP A 118 -10.85 -7.38 4.92
N VAL A 119 -11.52 -8.48 5.26
CA VAL A 119 -12.25 -9.30 4.28
C VAL A 119 -13.73 -8.96 4.38
N LEU A 120 -14.23 -8.30 3.35
CA LEU A 120 -15.60 -7.76 3.32
C LEU A 120 -16.61 -8.84 2.93
N GLU A 121 -16.18 -9.81 2.13
CA GLU A 121 -17.02 -10.89 1.62
C GLU A 121 -16.22 -12.16 1.41
N TRP A 122 -16.86 -13.30 1.68
CA TRP A 122 -16.31 -14.65 1.53
C TRP A 122 -17.09 -15.42 0.48
N ASP A 123 -16.39 -16.14 -0.39
CA ASP A 123 -16.96 -17.19 -1.23
C ASP A 123 -17.11 -18.45 -0.37
N GLU A 124 -18.34 -18.68 0.10
CA GLU A 124 -18.74 -19.82 0.93
C GLU A 124 -19.10 -21.07 0.08
N SER A 125 -19.04 -20.98 -1.26
CA SER A 125 -19.33 -22.12 -2.14
C SER A 125 -18.20 -23.16 -2.20
N VAL A 126 -17.01 -22.76 -1.71
CA VAL A 126 -15.80 -23.58 -1.67
C VAL A 126 -15.35 -23.83 -0.24
N SER A 127 -14.64 -24.95 -0.01
CA SER A 127 -14.09 -25.30 1.30
C SER A 127 -12.59 -25.63 1.19
N PRO A 128 -11.70 -24.92 1.92
CA PRO A 128 -12.01 -23.81 2.82
C PRO A 128 -12.54 -22.58 2.06
N ARG A 129 -13.41 -21.80 2.72
CA ARG A 129 -13.90 -20.53 2.16
C ARG A 129 -12.74 -19.59 1.87
N ARG A 130 -12.91 -18.75 0.85
CA ARG A 130 -11.87 -17.83 0.37
C ARG A 130 -12.40 -16.40 0.20
N PRO A 131 -11.56 -15.36 0.34
CA PRO A 131 -12.02 -13.98 0.14
C PRO A 131 -12.59 -13.76 -1.27
N ALA A 132 -13.78 -13.16 -1.36
CA ALA A 132 -14.39 -12.72 -2.61
C ALA A 132 -14.25 -11.20 -2.81
N ARG A 133 -14.22 -10.45 -1.71
CA ARG A 133 -13.99 -9.00 -1.70
C ARG A 133 -13.20 -8.59 -0.47
N VAL A 134 -12.19 -7.76 -0.67
CA VAL A 134 -11.29 -7.29 0.39
C VAL A 134 -11.18 -5.79 0.38
N ARG A 135 -10.85 -5.22 1.54
CA ARG A 135 -10.36 -3.86 1.63
C ARG A 135 -8.84 -3.87 1.63
N VAL A 136 -8.23 -3.05 0.78
CA VAL A 136 -6.77 -2.93 0.68
C VAL A 136 -6.32 -1.48 0.77
N ALA A 137 -5.03 -1.29 1.07
CA ALA A 137 -4.34 -0.02 0.92
C ALA A 137 -3.63 0.05 -0.45
N LEU A 138 -3.90 1.10 -1.21
CA LEU A 138 -3.15 1.49 -2.41
C LEU A 138 -2.17 2.59 -2.03
N ILE A 139 -0.92 2.45 -2.43
CA ILE A 139 0.14 3.41 -2.13
C ILE A 139 0.40 4.27 -3.36
N SER A 140 0.28 5.58 -3.17
CA SER A 140 0.68 6.60 -4.13
C SER A 140 1.98 7.24 -3.62
N ALA A 141 2.94 7.45 -4.52
CA ALA A 141 4.25 8.01 -4.19
C ALA A 141 4.71 8.93 -5.32
N ASP A 142 5.16 10.12 -4.96
CA ASP A 142 5.43 11.22 -5.89
C ASP A 142 6.51 12.17 -5.34
N TYR A 143 6.99 13.08 -6.18
CA TYR A 143 7.83 14.20 -5.77
C TYR A 143 7.04 15.52 -5.83
N ASP A 144 6.82 16.12 -4.66
CA ASP A 144 6.13 17.39 -4.49
C ASP A 144 7.14 18.55 -4.48
N ALA A 145 7.30 19.20 -5.63
CA ALA A 145 8.21 20.33 -5.80
C ALA A 145 7.73 21.63 -5.12
N GLU A 146 6.55 21.67 -4.50
CA GLU A 146 6.05 22.86 -3.83
C GLU A 146 6.53 22.91 -2.37
N MET A 147 6.35 21.82 -1.62
CA MET A 147 6.51 21.85 -0.16
C MET A 147 7.27 20.67 0.48
N HIS A 148 7.19 19.46 -0.07
CA HIS A 148 7.60 18.26 0.66
C HIS A 148 8.73 17.45 0.01
N GLY A 149 8.91 17.56 -1.31
CA GLY A 149 9.76 16.65 -2.07
C GLY A 149 9.17 15.23 -2.07
N TRP A 150 9.99 14.22 -1.84
CA TRP A 150 9.58 12.81 -1.89
C TRP A 150 8.55 12.47 -0.80
N ARG A 151 7.34 12.10 -1.22
CA ARG A 151 6.22 11.79 -0.32
C ARG A 151 5.40 10.61 -0.81
N ALA A 152 4.78 9.91 0.13
CA ALA A 152 3.83 8.86 -0.18
C ALA A 152 2.62 8.91 0.75
N HIS A 153 1.50 8.38 0.28
CA HIS A 153 0.27 8.27 1.06
C HIS A 153 -0.51 7.03 0.65
N ALA A 154 -1.41 6.58 1.53
CA ALA A 154 -2.30 5.46 1.24
C ALA A 154 -3.73 5.91 1.00
N ASP A 155 -4.36 5.27 0.02
CA ASP A 155 -5.81 5.28 -0.19
C ASP A 155 -6.39 3.90 0.11
N ASN A 156 -7.51 3.87 0.82
CA ASN A 156 -8.21 2.62 1.12
C ASN A 156 -9.22 2.30 0.02
N ARG A 157 -9.20 1.09 -0.52
CA ARG A 157 -10.12 0.67 -1.60
C ARG A 157 -10.70 -0.72 -1.34
N ASP A 158 -11.96 -0.88 -1.71
CA ASP A 158 -12.65 -2.17 -1.70
C ASP A 158 -12.51 -2.77 -3.10
N LEU A 159 -11.89 -3.94 -3.20
CA LEU A 159 -11.59 -4.59 -4.47
C LEU A 159 -12.12 -6.03 -4.49
N PRO A 160 -12.67 -6.48 -5.64
CA PRO A 160 -12.96 -7.89 -5.86
C PRO A 160 -11.68 -8.73 -5.88
N VAL A 161 -11.81 -9.99 -5.45
CA VAL A 161 -10.77 -11.01 -5.58
C VAL A 161 -11.21 -12.03 -6.63
N ALA A 162 -10.49 -12.10 -7.73
CA ALA A 162 -10.63 -13.18 -8.70
C ALA A 162 -9.71 -14.34 -8.31
N TRP A 163 -10.12 -15.56 -8.66
CA TRP A 163 -9.36 -16.77 -8.36
C TRP A 163 -9.12 -17.56 -9.63
N SER A 164 -7.87 -17.96 -9.86
CA SER A 164 -7.54 -18.87 -10.95
C SER A 164 -8.11 -20.28 -10.69
N PRO A 165 -8.23 -21.13 -11.72
CA PRO A 165 -8.56 -22.54 -11.55
C PRO A 165 -7.61 -23.29 -10.60
N GLU A 166 -6.34 -22.86 -10.54
CA GLU A 166 -5.30 -23.40 -9.66
C GLU A 166 -5.44 -22.91 -8.20
N GLY A 167 -6.36 -21.99 -7.95
CA GLY A 167 -6.61 -21.42 -6.62
C GLY A 167 -5.70 -20.25 -6.26
N GLU A 168 -5.10 -19.59 -7.25
CA GLU A 168 -4.30 -18.38 -7.01
C GLU A 168 -5.21 -17.14 -6.99
N PRO A 169 -5.19 -16.35 -5.90
CA PRO A 169 -5.99 -15.13 -5.82
C PRO A 169 -5.30 -13.98 -6.54
N ARG A 170 -6.10 -13.13 -7.18
CA ARG A 170 -5.67 -11.83 -7.72
C ARG A 170 -6.70 -10.75 -7.42
N LEU A 171 -6.25 -9.53 -7.19
CA LEU A 171 -7.12 -8.35 -7.10
C LEU A 171 -7.55 -7.95 -8.50
N VAL A 172 -8.83 -7.64 -8.66
CA VAL A 172 -9.35 -7.02 -9.88
C VAL A 172 -9.21 -5.51 -9.71
N MET A 173 -8.32 -4.89 -10.50
CA MET A 173 -8.07 -3.46 -10.38
C MET A 173 -9.07 -2.66 -11.21
N PRO A 174 -9.54 -1.49 -10.73
CA PRO A 174 -10.58 -0.72 -11.43
C PRO A 174 -10.14 -0.20 -12.81
N TRP A 175 -8.84 -0.03 -13.05
CA TRP A 175 -8.31 0.38 -14.36
C TRP A 175 -8.16 -0.78 -15.36
N GLU A 176 -8.39 -2.02 -14.94
CA GLU A 176 -8.39 -3.19 -15.82
C GLU A 176 -9.79 -3.42 -16.44
N GLU A 177 -10.85 -2.89 -15.81
CA GLU A 177 -12.23 -3.01 -16.31
C GLU A 177 -12.40 -2.32 -17.67
N ASP A 178 -11.68 -1.23 -17.93
CA ASP A 178 -11.74 -0.49 -19.20
C ASP A 178 -11.05 -1.21 -20.38
N GLN A 179 -10.15 -2.16 -20.13
CA GLN A 179 -9.44 -2.86 -21.21
C GLN A 179 -10.21 -4.06 -21.79
N ALA A 180 -11.20 -4.59 -21.05
CA ALA A 180 -12.02 -5.71 -21.51
C ALA A 180 -13.18 -5.29 -22.44
N GLY A 181 -13.53 -3.99 -22.49
CA GLY A 181 -14.64 -3.47 -23.31
C GLY A 181 -14.24 -2.97 -24.71
N GLY A 182 -12.95 -2.99 -25.06
CA GLY A 182 -12.43 -2.38 -26.30
C GLY A 182 -12.24 -3.31 -27.51
N SER A 183 -12.57 -4.61 -27.39
CA SER A 183 -12.35 -5.61 -28.45
C SER A 183 -13.67 -6.18 -28.98
N GLU A 184 -14.56 -5.33 -29.47
CA GLU A 184 -15.62 -5.76 -30.40
C GLU A 184 -16.08 -4.58 -31.29
N ALA A 185 -15.22 -4.22 -32.26
CA ALA A 185 -15.62 -3.55 -33.51
C ALA A 185 -14.42 -3.47 -34.47
N ALA A 186 -14.27 -4.48 -35.31
CA ALA A 186 -13.65 -4.37 -36.64
C ALA A 186 -14.21 -5.47 -37.56
#